data_AF-A0A9E2X4A1-F1
#
_entry.id   AF-A0A9E2X4A1-F1
#
_cell.length_a   1.000
_cell.length_b   1.000
_cell.length_c   1.000
_cell.angle_alpha   90.00
_cell.angle_beta   90.00
_cell.angle_gamma   90.00
#
_symmetry.space_group_name_H-M   'P 1'
#
loop_
_entity.id
_entity.type
_entity.pdbx_description
1 polymer ?
#
loop_
_entity_poly.entity_id
_entity_poly.type
_entity_poly.pdbx_seq_one_letter_code
_entity_poly.pdbx_strand_id
1 'polypeptide(L)'
;MNGTHAKLAADATGEAAVTWGATTFVVPLQGQGFHGSLPQPDVSKLGAVAGLAFTPVSVRTAGGWTLALQVWAPSGQPAAIHLARWRGDPTQVTITDTGTHLSGTATFQGKPVTGSSPTPSGTELREYVYLDCFGCSADPSGWSAMLGVATKADGSYSVLLRPNWMGSKYRASIEGPNIGATLAPDAQAFANAP
;
A
#
# COMPACT_ATOMS: atom_id res chain seq x y z
N MET A 1 -2.82 14.02 9.04
CA MET A 1 -4.27 13.69 9.10
C MET A 1 -4.41 12.37 9.84
N ASN A 2 -5.22 12.29 10.90
CA ASN A 2 -5.45 11.01 11.60
C ASN A 2 -6.53 10.21 10.84
N GLY A 3 -6.11 9.21 10.07
CA GLY A 3 -7.00 8.32 9.30
C GLY A 3 -7.97 7.49 10.15
N THR A 4 -7.80 7.48 11.48
CA THR A 4 -8.65 6.79 12.46
C THR A 4 -10.08 7.34 12.58
N HIS A 5 -10.35 8.54 12.04
CA HIS A 5 -11.70 9.14 12.04
C HIS A 5 -12.31 9.27 10.64
N ALA A 6 -11.62 8.76 9.61
CA ALA A 6 -12.16 8.77 8.25
C ALA A 6 -13.22 7.68 8.08
N LYS A 7 -14.33 8.03 7.44
CA LYS A 7 -15.35 7.07 6.97
C LYS A 7 -15.12 6.78 5.50
N LEU A 8 -15.30 5.52 5.14
CA LEU A 8 -15.21 5.04 3.77
C LEU A 8 -16.58 4.53 3.33
N ALA A 9 -17.07 5.05 2.21
CA ALA A 9 -18.31 4.65 1.55
C ALA A 9 -18.01 4.32 0.08
N ALA A 10 -18.81 3.46 -0.53
CA ALA A 10 -18.64 3.11 -1.93
C ALA A 10 -19.95 2.72 -2.60
N ASP A 11 -20.10 3.13 -3.85
CA ASP A 11 -21.25 2.74 -4.66
C ASP A 11 -21.04 1.38 -5.36
N ALA A 12 -22.07 0.92 -6.07
CA ALA A 12 -22.03 -0.37 -6.77
C ALA A 12 -21.00 -0.42 -7.91
N THR A 13 -20.64 0.74 -8.49
CA THR A 13 -19.67 0.85 -9.58
C THR A 13 -18.23 0.82 -9.06
N GLY A 14 -18.04 1.17 -7.78
CA GLY A 14 -16.75 1.25 -7.11
C GLY A 14 -16.25 2.69 -6.91
N GLU A 15 -17.05 3.72 -7.19
CA GLU A 15 -16.67 5.06 -6.77
C GLU A 15 -16.63 5.14 -5.25
N ALA A 16 -15.60 5.78 -4.71
CA ALA A 16 -15.33 5.82 -3.30
C ALA A 16 -15.51 7.24 -2.75
N ALA A 17 -16.11 7.36 -1.58
CA ALA A 17 -16.12 8.60 -0.83
C ALA A 17 -15.40 8.41 0.49
N VAL A 18 -14.49 9.33 0.76
CA VAL A 18 -13.73 9.42 2.00
C VAL A 18 -14.21 10.65 2.74
N THR A 19 -14.75 10.47 3.95
CA THR A 19 -15.29 11.56 4.75
C THR A 19 -14.50 11.75 6.04
N TRP A 20 -14.08 12.98 6.34
CA TRP A 20 -13.44 13.36 7.60
C TRP A 20 -14.03 14.67 8.12
N GLY A 21 -14.61 14.62 9.32
CA GLY A 21 -15.40 15.74 9.84
C GLY A 21 -16.58 16.05 8.91
N ALA A 22 -16.66 17.30 8.44
CA ALA A 22 -17.67 17.76 7.48
C ALA A 22 -17.22 17.64 6.00
N THR A 23 -15.97 17.24 5.75
CA THR A 23 -15.40 17.19 4.40
C THR A 23 -15.56 15.81 3.81
N THR A 24 -16.08 15.73 2.59
CA THR A 24 -16.10 14.51 1.79
C THR A 24 -15.29 14.72 0.52
N PHE A 25 -14.48 13.73 0.16
CA PHE A 25 -13.73 13.66 -1.08
C PHE A 25 -14.08 12.38 -1.82
N VAL A 26 -14.44 12.51 -3.09
CA VAL A 26 -14.83 11.41 -3.97
C VAL A 26 -13.65 11.06 -4.86
N VAL A 27 -13.33 9.78 -4.91
CA VAL A 27 -12.31 9.20 -5.80
C VAL A 27 -13.03 8.41 -6.89
N PRO A 28 -13.11 8.96 -8.11
CA PRO A 28 -13.78 8.29 -9.21
C PRO A 28 -13.01 7.04 -9.67
N LEU A 29 -13.60 6.29 -10.60
CA LEU A 29 -12.88 5.18 -11.24
C LEU A 29 -11.70 5.67 -12.10
N GLN A 30 -11.82 6.87 -12.68
CA GLN A 30 -10.82 7.54 -13.50
C GLN A 30 -10.95 9.06 -13.35
N GLY A 31 -9.84 9.78 -13.55
CA GLY A 31 -9.80 11.23 -13.48
C GLY A 31 -9.41 11.76 -12.10
N GLN A 32 -9.55 13.07 -11.93
CA GLN A 32 -9.24 13.74 -10.67
C GLN A 32 -10.36 13.52 -9.65
N GLY A 33 -9.98 13.30 -8.39
CA GLY A 33 -10.93 13.32 -7.29
C GLY A 33 -11.44 14.73 -7.01
N PHE A 34 -12.60 14.82 -6.35
CA PHE A 34 -13.28 16.09 -6.11
C PHE A 34 -14.01 16.10 -4.76
N HIS A 35 -14.28 17.29 -4.24
CA HIS A 35 -15.11 17.45 -3.05
C HIS A 35 -16.59 17.41 -3.42
N GLY A 36 -17.37 16.56 -2.74
CA GLY A 36 -18.78 16.38 -3.04
C GLY A 36 -19.35 15.11 -2.42
N SER A 37 -20.46 14.64 -2.97
CA SER A 37 -21.12 13.39 -2.58
C SER A 37 -20.90 12.30 -3.62
N LEU A 38 -21.03 11.03 -3.21
CA LEU A 38 -21.07 9.90 -4.14
C LEU A 38 -22.15 10.14 -5.23
N PRO A 39 -21.87 9.77 -6.49
CA PRO A 39 -22.83 9.94 -7.58
C PRO A 39 -24.00 8.94 -7.49
N GLN A 40 -23.84 7.86 -6.74
CA GLN A 40 -24.84 6.81 -6.51
C GLN A 40 -24.95 6.48 -5.02
N PRO A 41 -26.03 5.81 -4.58
CA PRO A 41 -26.17 5.40 -3.18
C PRO A 41 -24.99 4.55 -2.68
N ASP A 42 -24.59 4.78 -1.43
CA ASP A 42 -23.62 3.92 -0.75
C ASP A 42 -24.22 2.51 -0.56
N VAL A 43 -23.51 1.51 -1.06
CA VAL A 43 -23.85 0.09 -0.91
C VAL A 43 -22.77 -0.68 -0.17
N SER A 44 -21.79 0.04 0.39
CA SER A 44 -20.67 -0.55 1.07
C SER A 44 -21.07 -1.13 2.43
N LYS A 45 -20.42 -2.22 2.81
CA LYS A 45 -20.54 -2.84 4.12
C LYS A 45 -19.16 -2.97 4.72
N LEU A 46 -19.01 -2.68 6.00
CA LEU A 46 -17.77 -2.92 6.73
C LEU A 46 -17.33 -4.38 6.56
N GLY A 47 -16.05 -4.59 6.31
CA GLY A 47 -15.50 -5.94 6.18
C GLY A 47 -14.00 -5.92 6.32
N ALA A 48 -13.44 -6.85 7.08
CA ALA A 48 -12.00 -6.99 7.25
C ALA A 48 -11.37 -7.76 6.07
N VAL A 49 -10.10 -7.48 5.82
CA VAL A 49 -9.24 -8.26 4.91
C VAL A 49 -8.07 -8.75 5.74
N ALA A 50 -7.94 -10.07 5.87
CA ALA A 50 -6.87 -10.68 6.64
C ALA A 50 -5.50 -10.32 6.03
N GLY A 51 -4.55 -9.93 6.87
CA GLY A 51 -3.18 -9.60 6.45
C GLY A 51 -3.03 -8.29 5.69
N LEU A 52 -4.09 -7.47 5.55
CA LEU A 52 -4.00 -6.19 4.86
C LEU A 52 -3.22 -5.19 5.72
N ALA A 53 -2.07 -4.76 5.22
CA ALA A 53 -1.22 -3.81 5.92
C ALA A 53 -1.89 -2.43 6.04
N PHE A 54 -1.46 -1.64 7.02
CA PHE A 54 -1.78 -0.21 7.12
C PHE A 54 -3.26 0.16 7.25
N THR A 55 -4.19 -0.78 7.43
CA THR A 55 -5.62 -0.51 7.18
C THR A 55 -6.41 -0.12 8.44
N PRO A 56 -6.77 1.17 8.63
CA PRO A 56 -7.75 1.58 9.62
C PRO A 56 -9.20 1.18 9.29
N VAL A 57 -9.58 1.14 8.01
CA VAL A 57 -10.95 0.84 7.59
C VAL A 57 -10.97 0.14 6.24
N SER A 58 -11.81 -0.87 6.12
CA SER A 58 -12.11 -1.52 4.86
C SER A 58 -13.59 -1.85 4.72
N VAL A 59 -14.09 -1.75 3.49
CA VAL A 59 -15.47 -2.03 3.12
C VAL A 59 -15.52 -2.92 1.89
N ARG A 60 -16.65 -3.58 1.69
CA ARG A 60 -16.95 -4.37 0.49
C ARG A 60 -18.29 -3.96 -0.10
N THR A 61 -18.39 -4.02 -1.43
CA THR A 61 -19.66 -3.78 -2.14
C THR A 61 -20.20 -5.09 -2.70
N ALA A 62 -21.51 -5.14 -2.96
CA ALA A 62 -22.13 -6.28 -3.63
C ALA A 62 -21.59 -6.50 -5.07
N GLY A 63 -21.01 -5.46 -5.69
CA GLY A 63 -20.32 -5.52 -6.99
C GLY A 63 -18.91 -6.15 -6.95
N GLY A 64 -18.54 -6.75 -5.81
CA GLY A 64 -17.29 -7.47 -5.61
C GLY A 64 -16.07 -6.59 -5.36
N TRP A 65 -16.25 -5.27 -5.21
CA TRP A 65 -15.16 -4.37 -4.85
C TRP A 65 -14.84 -4.51 -3.36
N THR A 66 -13.55 -4.56 -3.06
CA THR A 66 -13.01 -4.29 -1.73
C THR A 66 -12.32 -2.94 -1.78
N LEU A 67 -12.59 -2.10 -0.79
CA LEU A 67 -11.95 -0.81 -0.64
C LEU A 67 -11.35 -0.69 0.75
N ALA A 68 -10.22 -0.01 0.86
CA ALA A 68 -9.56 0.26 2.12
C ALA A 68 -8.95 1.65 2.14
N LEU A 69 -8.95 2.30 3.30
CA LEU A 69 -8.03 3.39 3.56
C LEU A 69 -6.81 2.79 4.24
N GLN A 70 -5.62 3.17 3.78
CA GLN A 70 -4.33 2.69 4.28
C GLN A 70 -3.48 3.86 4.74
N VAL A 71 -2.96 3.78 5.97
CA VAL A 71 -2.03 4.76 6.54
C VAL A 71 -0.61 4.36 6.15
N TRP A 72 -0.16 4.88 5.01
CA TRP A 72 1.18 4.67 4.49
C TRP A 72 2.18 5.49 5.30
N ALA A 73 3.13 4.82 5.94
CA ALA A 73 4.19 5.47 6.73
C ALA A 73 5.47 4.62 6.85
N PRO A 74 6.06 4.13 5.74
CA PRO A 74 7.40 3.54 5.81
C PRO A 74 8.42 4.59 6.23
N SER A 75 9.56 4.17 6.79
CA SER A 75 10.51 5.11 7.37
C SER A 75 11.14 5.97 6.27
N GLY A 76 11.32 7.26 6.56
CA GLY A 76 11.87 8.21 5.59
C GLY A 76 10.91 8.65 4.48
N GLN A 77 9.66 8.16 4.47
CA GLN A 77 8.61 8.68 3.59
C GLN A 77 7.63 9.56 4.38
N PRO A 78 7.03 10.58 3.75
CA PRO A 78 5.92 11.31 4.35
C PRO A 78 4.75 10.38 4.64
N ALA A 79 4.13 10.52 5.80
CA ALA A 79 2.91 9.79 6.11
C ALA A 79 1.77 10.24 5.18
N ALA A 80 1.07 9.28 4.58
CA ALA A 80 -0.03 9.50 3.66
C ALA A 80 -1.22 8.60 3.97
N ILE A 81 -2.39 8.99 3.47
CA ILE A 81 -3.57 8.12 3.45
C ILE A 81 -3.79 7.72 2.00
N HIS A 82 -3.66 6.43 1.72
CA HIS A 82 -3.92 5.85 0.41
C HIS A 82 -5.32 5.24 0.39
N LEU A 83 -6.02 5.41 -0.73
CA LEU A 83 -7.25 4.67 -1.00
C LEU A 83 -6.90 3.51 -1.91
N ALA A 84 -7.20 2.29 -1.44
CA ALA A 84 -7.20 1.10 -2.25
C ALA A 84 -8.63 0.73 -2.67
N ARG A 85 -8.77 0.20 -3.88
CA ARG A 85 -9.99 -0.32 -4.48
C ARG A 85 -9.65 -1.44 -5.46
N TRP A 86 -9.97 -2.67 -5.12
CA TRP A 86 -9.63 -3.83 -5.95
C TRP A 86 -10.69 -4.93 -5.88
N ARG A 87 -10.53 -5.92 -6.76
CA ARG A 87 -11.26 -7.19 -6.71
C ARG A 87 -10.26 -8.32 -6.51
N GLY A 88 -10.68 -9.44 -5.93
CA GLY A 88 -9.82 -10.61 -5.72
C GLY A 88 -8.74 -10.38 -4.65
N ASP A 89 -7.61 -11.07 -4.81
CA ASP A 89 -6.53 -11.08 -3.83
C ASP A 89 -5.77 -9.74 -3.76
N PRO A 90 -5.33 -9.32 -2.56
CA PRO A 90 -4.57 -8.09 -2.38
C PRO A 90 -3.13 -8.22 -2.91
N THR A 91 -2.42 -7.10 -2.98
CA THR A 91 -0.97 -7.07 -3.22
C THR A 91 -0.25 -7.85 -2.11
N GLN A 92 0.78 -8.57 -2.50
CA GLN A 92 1.63 -9.34 -1.60
C GLN A 92 3.08 -8.91 -1.80
N VAL A 93 3.82 -8.83 -0.69
CA VAL A 93 5.27 -8.67 -0.69
C VAL A 93 5.86 -9.70 0.25
N THR A 94 7.04 -10.21 -0.07
CA THR A 94 7.81 -11.12 0.79
C THR A 94 9.17 -10.52 1.05
N ILE A 95 9.78 -10.83 2.19
CA ILE A 95 11.16 -10.45 2.49
C ILE A 95 11.85 -11.60 3.23
N THR A 96 13.12 -11.83 2.91
CA THR A 96 14.00 -12.80 3.57
C THR A 96 15.36 -12.16 3.77
N ASP A 97 15.98 -12.42 4.92
CA ASP A 97 17.37 -12.06 5.21
C ASP A 97 18.25 -13.32 5.18
N THR A 98 19.38 -13.24 4.47
CA THR A 98 20.42 -14.29 4.45
C THR A 98 21.65 -13.93 5.28
N GLY A 99 21.61 -12.83 6.03
CA GLY A 99 22.73 -12.23 6.77
C GLY A 99 23.63 -11.36 5.90
N THR A 100 23.55 -11.50 4.57
CA THR A 100 24.29 -10.65 3.61
C THR A 100 23.37 -9.93 2.64
N HIS A 101 22.17 -10.44 2.40
CA HIS A 101 21.22 -9.85 1.46
C HIS A 101 19.81 -9.85 2.04
N LEU A 102 19.06 -8.79 1.71
CA LEU A 102 17.61 -8.82 1.78
C LEU A 102 17.07 -9.08 0.39
N SER A 103 16.20 -10.07 0.26
CA SER A 103 15.54 -10.40 -1.01
C SER A 103 14.08 -10.72 -0.82
N GLY A 104 13.31 -10.67 -1.91
CA GLY A 104 11.89 -10.90 -1.87
C GLY A 104 11.22 -10.79 -3.23
N THR A 105 9.90 -10.87 -3.22
CA THR A 105 9.03 -10.74 -4.38
C THR A 105 7.85 -9.84 -4.05
N ALA A 106 7.35 -9.11 -5.05
CA ALA A 106 6.10 -8.37 -4.98
C ALA A 106 5.15 -8.83 -6.08
N THR A 107 3.91 -9.16 -5.72
CA THR A 107 2.90 -9.63 -6.67
C THR A 107 1.53 -9.02 -6.38
N PHE A 108 0.72 -8.88 -7.42
CA PHE A 108 -0.69 -8.53 -7.31
C PHE A 108 -1.49 -9.47 -8.22
N GLN A 109 -2.44 -10.20 -7.64
CA GLN A 109 -3.24 -11.21 -8.36
C GLN A 109 -2.38 -12.21 -9.17
N GLY A 110 -1.28 -12.69 -8.57
CA GLY A 110 -0.36 -13.63 -9.20
C GLY A 110 0.54 -13.04 -10.29
N LYS A 111 0.47 -11.73 -10.55
CA LYS A 111 1.35 -11.04 -11.51
C LYS A 111 2.43 -10.25 -10.78
N PRO A 112 3.66 -10.17 -11.32
CA PRO A 112 4.70 -9.29 -10.82
C PRO A 112 4.25 -7.84 -10.70
N VAL A 113 4.56 -7.20 -9.56
CA VAL A 113 4.50 -5.73 -9.45
C VAL A 113 5.85 -5.18 -9.90
N THR A 114 5.88 -4.42 -10.99
CA THR A 114 7.11 -3.89 -11.59
C THR A 114 6.86 -2.67 -12.47
N GLY A 115 7.91 -1.87 -12.69
CA GLY A 115 7.87 -0.71 -13.58
C GLY A 115 7.18 0.48 -12.93
N SER A 116 6.15 0.98 -13.60
CA SER A 116 5.34 2.11 -13.14
C SER A 116 3.86 1.81 -13.32
N SER A 117 3.02 2.47 -12.53
CA SER A 117 1.57 2.47 -12.70
C SER A 117 0.99 3.89 -12.65
N PRO A 118 -0.03 4.20 -13.47
CA PRO A 118 -0.62 5.54 -13.49
C PRO A 118 -1.58 5.75 -12.31
N THR A 119 -1.56 6.93 -11.70
CA THR A 119 -2.64 7.38 -10.81
C THR A 119 -3.97 7.50 -11.57
N PRO A 120 -5.12 7.61 -10.89
CA PRO A 120 -6.39 7.91 -11.54
C PRO A 120 -6.37 9.15 -12.45
N SER A 121 -5.51 10.14 -12.15
CA SER A 121 -5.32 11.35 -12.94
C SER A 121 -4.28 11.21 -14.07
N GLY A 122 -3.68 10.04 -14.25
CA GLY A 122 -2.71 9.75 -15.32
C GLY A 122 -1.26 10.08 -14.98
N THR A 123 -0.91 10.34 -13.72
CA THR A 123 0.48 10.57 -13.30
C THR A 123 1.16 9.23 -13.09
N GLU A 124 2.27 8.96 -13.77
CA GLU A 124 3.03 7.71 -13.58
C GLU A 124 3.73 7.69 -12.21
N LEU A 125 3.48 6.65 -11.43
CA LEU A 125 4.19 6.33 -10.19
C LEU A 125 5.10 5.16 -10.44
N ARG A 126 6.38 5.29 -10.04
CA ARG A 126 7.34 4.20 -10.18
C ARG A 126 7.25 3.27 -8.97
N GLU A 127 7.17 1.98 -9.23
CA GLU A 127 7.04 0.96 -8.18
C GLU A 127 8.39 0.71 -7.51
N TYR A 128 8.42 0.88 -6.18
CA TYR A 128 9.58 0.62 -5.34
C TYR A 128 9.17 -0.17 -4.10
N VAL A 129 9.98 -1.17 -3.76
CA VAL A 129 9.93 -1.78 -2.42
C VAL A 129 10.81 -0.94 -1.50
N TYR A 130 10.19 -0.31 -0.52
CA TYR A 130 10.85 0.44 0.54
C TYR A 130 11.31 -0.51 1.63
N LEU A 131 12.61 -0.47 1.94
CA LEU A 131 13.24 -1.29 2.95
C LEU A 131 13.61 -0.46 4.18
N ASP A 132 13.27 -0.98 5.35
CA ASP A 132 13.60 -0.40 6.64
C ASP A 132 14.33 -1.42 7.52
N CYS A 133 15.20 -0.94 8.40
CA CYS A 133 15.90 -1.72 9.42
C CYS A 133 15.49 -1.29 10.83
N PHE A 134 15.26 -2.28 11.70
CA PHE A 134 14.99 -2.04 13.12
C PHE A 134 16.24 -2.31 13.97
N GLY A 135 16.63 -1.34 14.79
CA GLY A 135 17.79 -1.46 15.67
C GLY A 135 19.13 -1.45 14.93
N CYS A 136 19.16 -0.90 13.72
CA CYS A 136 20.39 -0.65 12.97
C CYS A 136 21.09 0.61 13.48
N SER A 137 22.33 0.86 13.05
CA SER A 137 23.14 1.95 13.60
C SER A 137 22.52 3.35 13.46
N ALA A 138 21.67 3.55 12.46
CA ALA A 138 20.97 4.82 12.22
C ALA A 138 19.85 5.08 13.25
N ASP A 139 19.23 4.03 13.78
CA ASP A 139 18.26 4.12 14.87
C ASP A 139 18.31 2.82 15.71
N PRO A 140 19.13 2.81 16.77
CA PRO A 140 19.33 1.60 17.60
C PRO A 140 18.08 1.14 18.37
N SER A 141 17.04 1.97 18.45
CA SER A 141 15.82 1.69 19.22
C SER A 141 14.55 1.63 18.37
N GLY A 142 14.66 1.88 17.07
CA GLY A 142 13.53 2.13 16.20
C GLY A 142 13.76 1.69 14.76
N TRP A 143 12.84 2.13 13.89
CA TRP A 143 12.86 1.83 12.45
C TRP A 143 13.53 2.95 11.68
N SER A 144 14.66 2.66 11.03
CA SER A 144 15.30 3.59 10.10
C SER A 144 15.07 3.18 8.65
N ALA A 145 14.93 4.17 7.79
CA ALA A 145 14.91 3.98 6.34
C ALA A 145 16.26 3.44 5.85
N MET A 146 16.24 2.52 4.89
CA MET A 146 17.43 2.08 4.15
C MET A 146 17.43 2.69 2.74
N LEU A 147 16.59 2.16 1.85
CA LEU A 147 16.44 2.57 0.46
C LEU A 147 15.13 2.05 -0.15
N GLY A 148 14.74 2.61 -1.29
CA GLY A 148 13.78 2.00 -2.21
C GLY A 148 14.48 1.16 -3.27
N VAL A 149 13.97 -0.05 -3.53
CA VAL A 149 14.50 -0.99 -4.54
C VAL A 149 13.46 -1.21 -5.62
N ALA A 150 13.82 -0.93 -6.87
CA ALA A 150 12.95 -1.25 -8.00
C ALA A 150 12.88 -2.77 -8.16
N THR A 151 11.67 -3.30 -8.35
CA THR A 151 11.49 -4.72 -8.67
C THR A 151 11.89 -5.01 -10.11
N LYS A 152 12.41 -6.21 -10.33
CA LYS A 152 12.70 -6.74 -11.66
C LYS A 152 11.41 -7.11 -12.38
N ALA A 153 11.52 -7.46 -13.67
CA ALA A 153 10.37 -7.86 -14.50
C ALA A 153 9.58 -9.06 -13.94
N ASP A 154 10.22 -9.92 -13.16
CA ASP A 154 9.58 -11.06 -12.46
C ASP A 154 9.04 -10.70 -11.07
N GLY A 155 9.13 -9.42 -10.67
CA GLY A 155 8.65 -8.91 -9.37
C GLY A 155 9.64 -9.15 -8.23
N SER A 156 10.78 -9.78 -8.50
CA SER A 156 11.81 -10.00 -7.50
C SER A 156 12.61 -8.73 -7.22
N TYR A 157 13.14 -8.62 -6.01
CA TYR A 157 14.09 -7.59 -5.62
C TYR A 157 15.16 -8.17 -4.70
N SER A 158 16.34 -7.54 -4.68
CA SER A 158 17.43 -7.94 -3.80
C SER A 158 18.38 -6.77 -3.58
N VAL A 159 18.93 -6.66 -2.38
CA VAL A 159 19.96 -5.69 -2.02
C VAL A 159 20.99 -6.31 -1.09
N LEU A 160 22.26 -5.92 -1.28
CA LEU A 160 23.34 -6.24 -0.35
C LEU A 160 23.15 -5.44 0.95
N LEU A 161 23.19 -6.13 2.10
CA LEU A 161 23.18 -5.49 3.41
C LEU A 161 24.50 -4.77 3.66
N ARG A 162 24.40 -3.47 3.95
CA ARG A 162 25.53 -2.64 4.36
C ARG A 162 25.72 -2.74 5.87
N PRO A 163 26.94 -2.56 6.40
CA PRO A 163 27.18 -2.63 7.84
C PRO A 163 26.26 -1.73 8.68
N ASN A 164 25.96 -0.52 8.20
CA ASN A 164 25.08 0.43 8.90
C ASN A 164 23.58 0.09 8.79
N TRP A 165 23.21 -0.92 7.98
CA TRP A 165 21.84 -1.43 7.86
C TRP A 165 21.61 -2.71 8.65
N MET A 166 22.67 -3.31 9.19
CA MET A 166 22.55 -4.51 10.02
C MET A 166 21.74 -4.17 11.27
N GLY A 167 20.58 -4.82 11.39
CA GLY A 167 19.65 -4.66 12.50
C GLY A 167 19.11 -6.01 12.95
N SER A 168 18.13 -5.99 13.85
CA SER A 168 17.51 -7.22 14.37
C SER A 168 16.28 -7.65 13.57
N LYS A 169 15.64 -6.72 12.85
CA LYS A 169 14.49 -6.97 11.98
C LYS A 169 14.52 -6.07 10.77
N TYR A 170 13.86 -6.52 9.72
CA TYR A 170 13.70 -5.82 8.46
C TYR A 170 12.24 -5.78 8.06
N ARG A 171 11.88 -4.73 7.32
CA ARG A 171 10.53 -4.50 6.83
C ARG A 171 10.61 -4.12 5.36
N ALA A 172 9.78 -4.77 4.55
CA ALA A 172 9.54 -4.39 3.17
C ALA A 172 8.12 -3.83 3.06
N SER A 173 7.97 -2.66 2.46
CA SER A 173 6.68 -2.05 2.15
C SER A 173 6.64 -1.67 0.67
N ILE A 174 5.51 -1.88 0.00
CA ILE A 174 5.32 -1.49 -1.40
C ILE A 174 3.94 -0.87 -1.59
N GLU A 175 3.86 0.17 -2.41
CA GLU A 175 2.59 0.73 -2.87
C GLU A 175 1.88 -0.28 -3.79
N GLY A 176 0.56 -0.35 -3.72
CA GLY A 176 -0.19 -1.22 -4.62
C GLY A 176 -0.23 -0.65 -6.05
N PRO A 177 0.00 -1.46 -7.11
CA PRO A 177 -0.05 -0.93 -8.47
C PRO A 177 -1.48 -0.56 -8.90
N ASN A 178 -1.58 0.47 -9.72
CA ASN A 178 -2.83 0.85 -10.36
C ASN A 178 -3.00 0.17 -11.73
N ILE A 179 -4.16 -0.45 -11.97
CA ILE A 179 -4.48 -1.12 -13.24
C ILE A 179 -5.91 -0.77 -13.66
N GLY A 180 -6.03 0.18 -14.58
CA GLY A 180 -7.33 0.69 -15.02
C GLY A 180 -8.09 1.30 -13.85
N ALA A 181 -9.25 0.72 -13.50
CA ALA A 181 -10.07 1.18 -12.37
C ALA A 181 -9.62 0.59 -11.00
N THR A 182 -8.69 -0.36 -11.02
CA THR A 182 -8.15 -1.01 -9.82
C THR A 182 -7.05 -0.16 -9.22
N LEU A 183 -7.19 0.17 -7.94
CA LEU A 183 -6.14 0.70 -7.08
C LEU A 183 -5.77 -0.43 -6.12
N ALA A 184 -4.69 -1.16 -6.40
CA ALA A 184 -4.33 -2.28 -5.56
C ALA A 184 -3.94 -1.79 -4.14
N PRO A 185 -4.13 -2.60 -3.10
CA PRO A 185 -3.76 -2.17 -1.76
C PRO A 185 -2.25 -2.22 -1.55
N ASP A 186 -1.75 -1.36 -0.69
CA ASP A 186 -0.36 -1.38 -0.23
C ASP A 186 -0.10 -2.67 0.57
N ALA A 187 1.14 -3.15 0.53
CA ALA A 187 1.54 -4.38 1.21
C ALA A 187 2.77 -4.19 2.08
N GLN A 188 2.90 -5.06 3.10
CA GLN A 188 4.06 -5.07 4.00
C GLN A 188 4.41 -6.50 4.43
N ALA A 189 5.71 -6.75 4.57
CA ALA A 189 6.24 -7.98 5.15
C ALA A 189 7.44 -7.69 6.05
N PHE A 190 7.76 -8.67 6.90
CA PHE A 190 8.84 -8.59 7.89
C PHE A 190 9.75 -9.81 7.81
N ALA A 191 11.03 -9.61 8.08
CA ALA A 191 12.01 -10.66 8.32
C ALA A 191 12.75 -10.36 9.62
N ASN A 192 13.05 -11.39 10.40
CA ASN A 192 14.06 -11.28 11.46
C ASN A 192 15.44 -11.48 10.85
N ALA A 193 16.45 -10.86 11.44
CA ALA A 193 17.83 -11.25 11.17
C ALA A 193 18.03 -12.74 11.53
N PRO A 194 18.90 -13.47 10.80
CA PRO A 194 19.17 -14.88 11.05
C PRO A 194 19.83 -15.15 12.41
#